data_AF-A0A949URN1-F1
#
_entry.id   AF-A0A949URN1-F1
#
_cell.length_a   1.000
_cell.length_b   1.000
_cell.length_c   1.000
_cell.angle_alpha   90.00
_cell.angle_beta   90.00
_cell.angle_gamma   90.00
#
_symmetry.space_group_name_H-M   'P 1'
#
loop_
_entity.id
_entity.type
_entity.pdbx_description
1 polymer ?
#
loop_
_entity_poly.entity_id
_entity_poly.type
_entity_poly.pdbx_seq_one_letter_code
_entity_poly.pdbx_strand_id
1 'polypeptide(L)'
;MLSVSYSRDAFRALTRMPPQYRRSVRAAVDEVDTLIHTSEPLSDGCYVNSLDVGLRLIYSQTDDQVIVLAISGYDGPLGGH
;
A
#
# COMPACT_ATOMS: atom_id res chain seq x y z
N MET A 1 -15.21 7.17 -9.06
CA MET A 1 -13.85 6.63 -9.24
C MET A 1 -13.04 7.15 -8.08
N LEU A 2 -12.64 6.28 -7.15
CA LEU A 2 -11.96 6.70 -5.92
C LEU A 2 -10.59 7.29 -6.27
N SER A 3 -10.28 8.45 -5.69
CA SER A 3 -8.98 9.10 -5.89
C SER A 3 -7.93 8.40 -5.03
N VAL A 4 -6.78 8.05 -5.61
CA VAL A 4 -5.67 7.44 -4.87
C VAL A 4 -4.58 8.48 -4.62
N SER A 5 -4.16 8.62 -3.37
CA SER A 5 -3.09 9.50 -2.95
C SER A 5 -2.06 8.75 -2.11
N TYR A 6 -0.83 9.24 -2.10
CA TYR A 6 0.26 8.64 -1.34
C TYR A 6 0.80 9.65 -0.33
N SER A 7 1.00 9.21 0.90
CA SER A 7 1.81 9.96 1.87
C SER A 7 3.23 10.11 1.35
N ARG A 8 3.98 11.05 1.92
CA ARG A 8 5.39 11.26 1.59
C ARG A 8 6.22 9.98 1.80
N ASP A 9 5.96 9.24 2.87
CA ASP A 9 6.69 8.00 3.19
C ASP A 9 6.30 6.86 2.25
N ALA A 10 5.02 6.70 1.94
CA ALA A 10 4.55 5.71 0.97
C ALA A 10 5.14 5.98 -0.43
N PHE A 11 5.14 7.25 -0.86
CA PHE A 11 5.74 7.63 -2.14
C PHE A 11 7.25 7.37 -2.17
N ARG A 12 7.95 7.66 -1.07
CA ARG A 12 9.38 7.36 -0.93
C ARG A 12 9.67 5.85 -0.98
N ALA A 13 8.84 5.03 -0.33
CA ALA A 13 8.95 3.58 -0.41
C ALA A 13 8.70 3.09 -1.84
N LEU A 14 7.63 3.56 -2.48
CA LEU A 14 7.27 3.21 -3.85
C LEU A 14 8.39 3.53 -4.85
N THR A 15 9.01 4.71 -4.75
CA THR A 15 10.10 5.12 -5.67
C THR A 15 11.39 4.32 -5.49
N ARG A 16 11.65 3.81 -4.28
CA ARG A 16 12.83 2.98 -3.96
C ARG A 16 12.64 1.51 -4.30
N MET A 17 11.39 1.07 -4.47
CA MET A 17 11.10 -0.32 -4.77
C MET A 17 11.56 -0.75 -6.18
N PRO A 18 11.97 -2.02 -6.33
CA PRO A 18 12.14 -2.63 -7.63
C PRO A 18 10.87 -2.53 -8.50
N PRO A 19 10.99 -2.49 -9.85
CA PRO A 19 9.87 -2.31 -10.76
C PRO A 19 8.73 -3.33 -10.58
N GLN A 20 9.08 -4.57 -10.21
CA GLN A 20 8.11 -5.65 -9.97
C GLN A 20 7.15 -5.30 -8.82
N TYR A 21 7.68 -4.86 -7.68
CA TYR A 21 6.88 -4.47 -6.51
C TYR A 21 6.07 -3.20 -6.77
N ARG A 22 6.64 -2.24 -7.51
CA ARG A 22 5.91 -1.04 -7.94
C ARG A 22 4.67 -1.37 -8.77
N ARG A 23 4.77 -2.36 -9.65
CA ARG A 23 3.62 -2.83 -10.45
C ARG A 23 2.57 -3.49 -9.57
N SER A 24 2.97 -4.36 -8.64
CA SER A 24 2.04 -4.98 -7.70
C SER A 24 1.31 -3.97 -6.83
N VAL A 25 2.01 -2.97 -6.30
CA VAL A 25 1.37 -1.88 -5.55
C VAL A 25 0.38 -1.14 -6.43
N ARG A 26 0.79 -0.72 -7.64
CA ARG A 26 -0.11 -0.01 -8.56
C ARG A 26 -1.36 -0.82 -8.91
N ALA A 27 -1.22 -2.10 -9.21
CA ALA A 27 -2.36 -2.97 -9.51
C ALA A 27 -3.32 -3.05 -8.31
N ALA A 28 -2.78 -3.23 -7.10
CA ALA A 28 -3.59 -3.28 -5.89
C ALA A 28 -4.35 -1.98 -5.60
N VAL A 29 -3.76 -0.80 -5.88
CA VAL A 29 -4.48 0.48 -5.71
C VAL A 29 -5.32 0.87 -6.93
N ASP A 30 -5.18 0.21 -8.08
CA ASP A 30 -6.09 0.38 -9.22
C ASP A 30 -7.39 -0.39 -8.96
N GLU A 31 -7.27 -1.59 -8.37
CA GLU A 31 -8.37 -2.43 -7.91
C GLU A 31 -8.80 -2.07 -6.47
N VAL A 32 -9.14 -0.79 -6.24
CA VAL A 32 -9.50 -0.28 -4.89
C VAL A 32 -10.64 -1.06 -4.25
N ASP A 33 -11.62 -1.52 -5.02
CA ASP A 33 -12.75 -2.30 -4.51
C ASP A 33 -12.26 -3.62 -3.88
N THR A 34 -11.42 -4.36 -4.60
CA THR A 34 -10.76 -5.58 -4.12
C THR A 34 -9.85 -5.29 -2.93
N LEU A 35 -9.13 -4.17 -2.95
CA LEU A 35 -8.29 -3.72 -1.84
C LEU A 35 -9.13 -3.58 -0.57
N ILE A 36 -10.27 -2.90 -0.63
CA ILE A 36 -11.14 -2.67 0.54
C ILE A 36 -11.68 -3.99 1.09
N HIS A 37 -12.11 -4.91 0.21
CA HIS A 37 -12.69 -6.19 0.62
C HIS A 37 -11.68 -7.19 1.21
N THR A 38 -10.40 -7.07 0.85
CA THR A 38 -9.34 -7.98 1.31
C THR A 38 -8.49 -7.39 2.44
N SER A 39 -8.80 -6.17 2.87
CA SER A 39 -8.03 -5.49 3.92
C SER A 39 -8.58 -5.72 5.31
N GLU A 40 -7.66 -5.80 6.26
CA GLU A 40 -7.99 -5.89 7.68
C GLU A 40 -8.02 -4.48 8.27
N PRO A 41 -9.04 -4.13 9.09
CA PRO A 41 -9.06 -2.86 9.79
C PRO A 41 -7.96 -2.83 10.87
N LEU A 42 -7.24 -1.71 10.91
CA LEU A 42 -6.32 -1.35 11.98
C LEU A 42 -7.01 -0.37 12.96
N SER A 43 -6.31 -0.02 14.04
CA SER A 43 -6.71 1.09 14.89
C SER A 43 -6.69 2.42 14.12
N ASP A 44 -7.52 3.38 14.53
CA ASP A 44 -7.55 4.74 13.97
C ASP A 44 -8.12 4.88 12.54
N GLY A 45 -8.99 3.97 12.10
CA GLY A 45 -9.62 4.05 10.77
C GLY A 45 -8.64 3.83 9.60
N CYS A 46 -7.49 3.22 9.91
CA CYS A 46 -6.54 2.71 8.94
C CYS A 46 -6.88 1.27 8.58
N TYR A 47 -6.39 0.82 7.44
CA TYR A 47 -6.55 -0.53 6.94
C TYR A 47 -5.19 -1.05 6.51
N VAL A 48 -5.01 -2.37 6.63
CA VAL A 48 -3.83 -3.06 6.11
C VAL A 48 -4.25 -4.09 5.08
N ASN A 49 -3.58 -4.05 3.94
CA ASN A 49 -3.71 -5.07 2.90
C ASN A 49 -2.39 -5.82 2.74
N SER A 50 -2.45 -7.15 2.73
CA SER A 50 -1.30 -8.00 2.44
C SER A 50 -1.38 -8.46 0.98
N LEU A 51 -0.39 -8.11 0.17
CA LEU A 51 -0.30 -8.55 -1.22
C LEU A 51 0.49 -9.87 -1.33
N ASP A 52 0.18 -10.67 -2.36
CA ASP A 52 0.81 -11.97 -2.65
C ASP A 52 2.35 -11.93 -2.75
N VAL A 53 2.93 -10.77 -3.03
CA VAL A 53 4.38 -10.55 -3.14
C VAL A 53 5.06 -10.26 -1.79
N GLY A 54 4.38 -10.54 -0.67
CA GLY A 54 4.89 -10.28 0.68
C GLY A 54 4.85 -8.82 1.10
N LEU A 55 4.25 -7.95 0.27
CA LEU A 55 4.10 -6.54 0.58
C LEU A 55 2.92 -6.32 1.51
N ARG A 56 3.03 -5.29 2.36
CA ARG A 56 1.91 -4.78 3.15
C ARG A 56 1.68 -3.31 2.80
N LEU A 57 0.44 -2.97 2.52
CA LEU A 57 -0.01 -1.60 2.30
C LEU A 57 -0.83 -1.18 3.50
N ILE A 58 -0.43 -0.08 4.13
CA ILE A 58 -1.24 0.60 5.13
C ILE A 58 -1.85 1.80 4.45
N TYR A 59 -3.17 1.93 4.52
CA TYR A 59 -3.89 3.05 3.93
C TYR A 59 -5.03 3.50 4.82
N SER A 60 -5.48 4.72 4.60
CA SER A 60 -6.72 5.25 5.13
C SER A 60 -7.71 5.47 3.99
N GLN A 61 -8.99 5.29 4.26
CA GLN A 61 -10.05 5.48 3.29
C GLN A 61 -11.03 6.54 3.82
N THR A 62 -11.41 7.45 2.94
CA THR A 62 -12.56 8.35 3.08
C THR A 62 -13.56 8.04 1.96
N ASP A 63 -14.77 8.59 2.01
CA ASP A 63 -15.86 8.29 1.06
C ASP A 63 -15.46 8.43 -0.43
N ASP A 64 -14.48 9.28 -0.75
CA ASP A 64 -14.06 9.53 -2.14
C ASP A 64 -12.55 9.30 -2.39
N GLN A 65 -11.77 8.95 -1.35
CA GLN A 65 -10.32 8.90 -1.46
C GLN A 65 -9.68 7.77 -0.65
N VAL A 66 -8.70 7.11 -1.26
CA VAL A 66 -7.76 6.20 -0.60
C VAL A 66 -6.40 6.88 -0.48
N ILE A 67 -5.88 6.96 0.75
CA ILE A 67 -4.58 7.54 1.05
C ILE A 67 -3.66 6.42 1.52
N VAL A 68 -2.71 6.00 0.68
CA VAL A 68 -1.68 5.04 1.06
C VAL A 68 -0.71 5.73 2.02
N LEU A 69 -0.68 5.27 3.26
CA LEU A 69 0.11 5.84 4.35
C LEU A 69 1.50 5.25 4.41
N ALA A 70 1.63 3.93 4.20
CA ALA A 70 2.91 3.25 4.21
C ALA A 70 2.89 2.00 3.33
N ILE A 71 4.06 1.61 2.83
CA ILE A 71 4.25 0.35 2.11
C ILE A 71 5.48 -0.32 2.70
N SER A 72 5.32 -1.56 3.18
CA SER A 72 6.35 -2.36 3.83
C SER A 72 6.35 -3.79 3.28
N GLY A 73 7.23 -4.65 3.78
CA GLY A 73 7.32 -6.05 3.35
C GLY A 73 8.11 -6.29 2.06
N TYR A 74 8.65 -5.23 1.43
CA TYR A 74 9.72 -5.44 0.45
C TYR A 74 11.03 -5.61 1.22
N ASP A 75 11.34 -6.86 1.57
CA ASP A 75 12.70 -7.22 1.97
C ASP A 75 13.55 -7.19 0.70
N GLY A 76 13.97 -5.99 0.30
CA GLY A 76 15.21 -5.89 -0.45
C GLY A 76 16.32 -6.34 0.51
N PRO A 77 17.28 -7.17 0.08
CA PRO A 77 18.39 -7.53 0.95
C PRO A 77 19.14 -6.24 1.28
N LEU A 78 18.88 -5.66 2.46
CA LEU A 78 19.67 -4.63 3.17
C LEU A 78 18.85 -4.09 4.37
N GLY A 79 19.07 -4.70 5.53
CA GLY A 79 18.57 -4.20 6.80
C GLY A 79 19.02 -4.97 8.05
N GLY A 80 20.02 -5.85 7.93
CA GLY A 80 20.79 -6.31 9.08
C GLY A 80 21.96 -5.36 9.30
N HIS A 81 21.97 -4.67 10.43
CA HIS A 81 23.18 -4.26 11.15
C HIS A 81 22.82 -3.83 12.57
#